data_AF-A0A3N5U055-F1
#
_entry.id   AF-A0A3N5U055-F1
#
_cell.length_a   1.000
_cell.length_b   1.000
_cell.length_c   1.000
_cell.angle_alpha   90.00
_cell.angle_beta   90.00
_cell.angle_gamma   90.00
#
_symmetry.space_group_name_H-M   'P 1'
#
loop_
_entity.id
_entity.type
_entity.pdbx_description
1 polymer ?
#
loop_
_entity_poly.entity_id
_entity_poly.type
_entity_poly.pdbx_seq_one_letter_code
_entity_poly.pdbx_strand_id
1 'polypeptide(L)'
;MSYKIKRYTDNLFLIVLPPVAPGFQDFIGVWLYRGEKTFIVDTGTSSTSDALLHAIGETGVEHLDYIFLTHIHVDHAGATGEISGHFPDAPVVCHKD
;
A
#
# COMPACT_ATOMS: atom_id res chain seq x y z
N MET A 1 1.16 13.78 -9.72
CA MET A 1 1.92 12.82 -8.89
C MET A 1 1.69 11.45 -9.50
N SER A 2 2.70 10.77 -10.05
CA SER A 2 2.47 9.44 -10.65
C SER A 2 3.14 8.37 -9.80
N TYR A 3 2.34 7.50 -9.21
CA TYR A 3 2.76 6.17 -8.79
C TYR A 3 3.00 5.30 -10.04
N LYS A 4 3.58 4.10 -9.86
CA LYS A 4 3.70 3.09 -10.91
C LYS A 4 3.14 1.77 -10.40
N ILE A 5 2.29 1.11 -11.18
CA ILE A 5 1.79 -0.23 -10.87
C ILE A 5 2.58 -1.24 -11.72
N LYS A 6 3.34 -2.11 -11.07
CA LYS A 6 4.06 -3.22 -11.71
C LYS A 6 3.32 -4.52 -11.42
N ARG A 7 2.79 -5.15 -12.46
CA ARG A 7 2.14 -6.46 -12.37
C ARG A 7 3.20 -7.57 -12.49
N TYR A 8 3.25 -8.48 -11.52
CA TYR A 8 4.16 -9.64 -11.53
C TYR A 8 3.43 -10.94 -11.89
N THR A 9 2.20 -11.08 -11.45
CA THR A 9 1.30 -12.19 -11.83
C THR A 9 -0.10 -11.66 -12.04
N ASP A 10 -1.09 -12.52 -12.28
CA ASP A 10 -2.48 -12.08 -12.39
C ASP A 10 -3.03 -11.42 -11.11
N ASN A 11 -2.46 -11.80 -9.96
CA ASN A 11 -2.94 -11.47 -8.63
C ASN A 11 -1.92 -10.70 -7.79
N LEU A 12 -0.68 -10.51 -8.26
CA LEU A 12 0.39 -9.86 -7.50
C LEU A 12 0.91 -8.61 -8.19
N PHE A 13 0.87 -7.50 -7.46
CA PHE A 13 1.24 -6.17 -7.94
C PHE A 13 2.18 -5.50 -6.95
N LEU A 14 3.16 -4.76 -7.46
CA LEU A 14 3.95 -3.80 -6.71
C LEU A 14 3.52 -2.39 -7.11
N ILE A 15 3.00 -1.64 -6.15
CA ILE A 15 2.67 -0.23 -6.29
C ILE A 15 3.87 0.55 -5.79
N VAL A 16 4.55 1.25 -6.71
CA VAL A 16 5.66 2.15 -6.38
C VAL A 16 5.11 3.55 -6.19
N LEU A 17 5.28 4.10 -4.99
CA LEU A 17 4.71 5.40 -4.62
C LEU A 17 5.59 6.57 -5.12
N PRO A 18 5.02 7.79 -5.23
CA PRO A 18 5.77 8.96 -5.64
C PRO A 18 6.99 9.22 -4.73
N PRO A 19 8.11 9.72 -5.29
CA PRO A 19 9.31 9.99 -4.50
C PRO A 19 9.05 11.12 -3.50
N VAL A 20 9.47 10.91 -2.25
CA VAL A 20 9.40 11.92 -1.19
C VAL A 20 10.47 13.01 -1.33
N ALA A 21 11.55 12.72 -2.06
CA ALA A 21 12.61 13.66 -2.39
C ALA A 21 13.30 13.29 -3.72
N PRO A 22 13.97 14.24 -4.40
CA PRO A 22 14.80 13.93 -5.57
C PRO A 22 15.85 12.87 -5.25
N GLY A 23 15.99 11.85 -6.11
CA GLY A 23 16.94 10.74 -5.93
C GLY A 23 16.36 9.50 -5.24
N PHE A 24 15.13 9.59 -4.71
CA PHE A 24 14.42 8.47 -4.07
C PHE A 24 13.38 7.84 -5.01
N GLN A 25 13.68 7.80 -6.30
CA GLN A 25 12.84 7.10 -7.27
C GLN A 25 12.80 5.62 -6.94
N ASP A 26 11.60 5.04 -6.99
CA ASP A 26 11.37 3.63 -6.72
C ASP A 26 11.76 3.18 -5.29
N PHE A 27 11.83 4.13 -4.34
CA PHE A 27 12.21 3.87 -2.94
C PHE A 27 11.09 3.25 -2.10
N ILE A 28 9.85 3.75 -2.23
CA ILE A 28 8.71 3.29 -1.45
C ILE A 28 7.84 2.38 -2.32
N GLY A 29 7.68 1.13 -1.88
CA GLY A 29 6.86 0.12 -2.53
C GLY A 29 5.83 -0.48 -1.58
N VAL A 30 4.62 -0.67 -2.08
CA VAL A 30 3.53 -1.36 -1.39
C VAL A 30 3.13 -2.55 -2.25
N TRP A 31 3.07 -3.73 -1.65
CA TRP A 31 2.56 -4.91 -2.35
C TRP A 31 1.04 -4.94 -2.26
N LEU A 32 0.40 -5.33 -3.36
CA LEU A 32 -1.01 -5.67 -3.41
C LEU A 32 -1.14 -7.10 -3.92
N TYR A 33 -1.83 -7.92 -3.15
CA TYR A 33 -2.29 -9.24 -3.57
C TYR A 33 -3.81 -9.25 -3.69
N ARG A 34 -4.33 -9.81 -4.79
CA ARG A 34 -5.77 -9.91 -5.09
C ARG A 34 -6.11 -11.34 -5.54
N GLY A 35 -6.44 -12.20 -4.58
CA GLY A 35 -6.84 -13.59 -4.82
C GLY A 35 -8.10 -13.95 -4.01
N GLU A 36 -8.12 -15.14 -3.39
CA GLU A 36 -9.16 -15.52 -2.42
C GLU A 36 -9.24 -14.54 -1.25
N LYS A 37 -8.08 -13.98 -0.89
CA LYS A 37 -7.93 -12.84 0.01
C LYS A 37 -7.29 -11.69 -0.75
N THR A 38 -7.75 -10.47 -0.45
CA THR A 38 -7.19 -9.23 -0.98
C THR A 38 -6.50 -8.47 0.14
N PHE A 39 -5.22 -8.15 -0.01
CA PHE A 39 -4.48 -7.46 1.04
C PHE A 39 -3.35 -6.63 0.48
N ILE A 40 -2.90 -5.66 1.26
CA ILE A 40 -1.66 -4.94 1.01
C ILE A 40 -0.59 -5.27 2.05
N VAL A 41 0.66 -5.06 1.68
CA VAL A 41 1.81 -5.11 2.58
C VAL A 41 2.51 -3.76 2.54
N ASP A 42 2.60 -3.13 3.71
CA ASP A 42 2.97 -1.74 3.96
C ASP A 42 1.98 -0.71 3.35
N THR A 43 2.08 0.54 3.78
CA THR A 43 1.22 1.65 3.39
C THR A 43 1.99 2.87 2.87
N GLY A 44 3.31 2.90 3.01
CA GLY A 44 4.14 4.03 2.61
C GLY A 44 4.11 5.17 3.63
N THR A 45 4.35 6.41 3.17
CA THR A 45 4.22 7.62 4.01
C THR A 45 2.82 8.22 3.94
N SER A 46 2.41 8.98 4.97
CA SER A 46 1.14 9.72 4.96
C SER A 46 1.00 10.65 3.75
N SER A 47 2.10 11.26 3.28
CA SER A 47 2.11 12.14 2.10
C SER A 47 1.77 11.43 0.77
N THR A 48 1.77 10.10 0.77
CA THR A 48 1.52 9.25 -0.40
C THR A 48 0.23 8.44 -0.30
N SER A 49 -0.61 8.67 0.72
CA SER A 49 -1.85 7.92 0.95
C SER A 49 -2.83 8.01 -0.23
N ASP A 50 -3.11 9.21 -0.74
CA ASP A 50 -3.97 9.42 -1.91
C ASP A 50 -3.45 8.67 -3.16
N ALA A 51 -2.12 8.69 -3.35
CA ALA A 51 -1.50 7.98 -4.47
C ALA A 51 -1.67 6.47 -4.34
N LEU A 52 -1.56 5.92 -3.12
CA LEU A 52 -1.80 4.51 -2.86
C LEU A 52 -3.27 4.14 -3.09
N LEU A 53 -4.22 4.93 -2.57
CA LEU A 53 -5.66 4.69 -2.74
C LEU A 53 -6.07 4.69 -4.21
N HIS A 54 -5.60 5.69 -4.97
CA HIS A 54 -5.85 5.74 -6.42
C HIS A 54 -5.24 4.52 -7.14
N ALA A 55 -4.01 4.13 -6.78
CA ALA A 55 -3.36 2.97 -7.40
C ALA A 55 -4.09 1.65 -7.11
N ILE A 56 -4.57 1.46 -5.87
CA ILE A 56 -5.39 0.30 -5.50
C ILE A 56 -6.69 0.31 -6.32
N GLY A 57 -7.36 1.45 -6.42
CA GLY A 57 -8.58 1.60 -7.23
C GLY A 57 -8.39 1.28 -8.71
N GLU A 58 -7.25 1.67 -9.31
CA GLU A 58 -6.93 1.33 -10.70
C GLU A 58 -6.75 -0.19 -10.94
N THR A 59 -6.46 -0.96 -9.89
CA THR A 59 -6.45 -2.42 -9.98
C THR A 59 -7.84 -3.04 -9.88
N GLY A 60 -8.90 -2.26 -9.67
CA GLY A 60 -10.28 -2.75 -9.49
C GLY A 60 -10.51 -3.40 -8.12
N VAL A 61 -9.68 -3.08 -7.13
CA VAL A 61 -9.85 -3.52 -5.75
C VAL A 61 -10.73 -2.52 -5.01
N GLU A 62 -11.83 -3.03 -4.46
CA GLU A 62 -12.82 -2.24 -3.69
C GLU A 62 -12.83 -2.61 -2.20
N HIS A 63 -12.22 -3.74 -1.83
CA HIS A 63 -12.14 -4.22 -0.44
C HIS A 63 -10.75 -4.76 -0.14
N LEU A 64 -10.33 -4.66 1.11
CA LEU A 64 -9.17 -5.35 1.65
C LEU A 64 -9.63 -6.25 2.79
N ASP A 65 -9.17 -7.51 2.80
CA ASP A 65 -9.28 -8.39 3.95
C ASP A 65 -8.25 -8.04 5.04
N TYR A 66 -7.07 -7.53 4.66
CA TYR A 66 -5.98 -7.22 5.58
C TYR A 66 -5.10 -6.06 5.10
N ILE A 67 -4.54 -5.32 6.06
CA ILE A 67 -3.43 -4.40 5.87
C ILE A 67 -2.26 -4.93 6.70
N PHE A 68 -1.25 -5.51 6.05
CA PHE A 68 -0.06 -6.00 6.75
C PHE A 68 1.00 -4.91 6.85
N LEU A 69 1.65 -4.80 8.02
CA LEU A 69 2.83 -3.97 8.20
C LEU A 69 4.04 -4.86 8.43
N THR A 70 5.09 -4.67 7.64
CA THR A 70 6.34 -5.41 7.81
C THR A 70 7.08 -4.96 9.06
N HIS A 71 7.09 -3.64 9.32
CA HIS A 71 7.69 -2.99 10.49
C HIS A 71 7.19 -1.54 10.62
N ILE A 72 7.52 -0.87 11.74
CA ILE A 72 7.00 0.48 12.05
C ILE A 72 8.07 1.55 11.79
N HIS A 73 8.21 1.93 10.53
CA HIS A 73 8.90 3.17 10.13
C HIS A 73 7.97 4.06 9.30
N VAL A 74 8.24 5.36 9.27
CA VAL A 74 7.36 6.35 8.63
C VAL A 74 7.18 6.12 7.13
N ASP A 75 8.17 5.54 6.47
CA ASP A 75 8.20 5.21 5.05
C ASP A 75 7.48 3.91 4.71
N HIS A 76 7.12 3.10 5.71
CA HIS A 76 6.39 1.84 5.53
C HIS A 76 4.98 1.88 6.14
N ALA A 77 4.84 2.45 7.33
CA ALA A 77 3.59 2.44 8.10
C ALA A 77 2.95 3.84 8.23
N GLY A 78 3.53 4.86 7.61
CA GLY A 78 3.13 6.26 7.79
C GLY A 78 1.72 6.59 7.31
N ALA A 79 1.17 5.87 6.32
CA ALA A 79 -0.20 6.08 5.83
C ALA A 79 -1.25 5.15 6.48
N THR A 80 -0.88 4.38 7.50
CA THR A 80 -1.76 3.35 8.07
C THR A 80 -3.09 3.91 8.55
N GLY A 81 -3.10 5.10 9.15
CA GLY A 81 -4.32 5.77 9.62
C GLY A 81 -5.29 6.08 8.47
N GLU A 82 -4.78 6.70 7.40
CA GLU A 82 -5.57 7.07 6.23
C GLU A 82 -6.09 5.84 5.48
N ILE A 83 -5.24 4.82 5.28
CA ILE A 83 -5.64 3.61 4.54
C ILE A 83 -6.64 2.77 5.34
N SER A 84 -6.43 2.59 6.64
CA SER A 84 -7.40 1.87 7.50
C SER A 84 -8.72 2.62 7.63
N GLY A 85 -8.71 3.96 7.60
CA GLY A 85 -9.93 4.76 7.54
C GLY A 85 -10.72 4.59 6.23
N HIS A 86 -10.04 4.34 5.11
CA HIS A 86 -10.68 4.06 3.82
C HIS A 86 -11.20 2.62 3.71
N PHE A 87 -10.51 1.66 4.35
CA PHE A 87 -10.89 0.25 4.40
C PHE A 87 -11.21 -0.18 5.85
N PRO A 88 -12.32 0.29 6.44
CA PRO A 88 -12.58 0.14 7.88
C PRO A 88 -12.77 -1.31 8.34
N ASP A 89 -13.15 -2.20 7.44
CA ASP A 89 -13.34 -3.63 7.73
C ASP A 89 -12.03 -4.44 7.65
N ALA A 90 -10.94 -3.83 7.16
CA ALA A 90 -9.64 -4.47 7.01
C ALA A 90 -8.82 -4.32 8.30
N PRO A 91 -8.61 -5.38 9.10
CA PRO A 91 -7.71 -5.30 10.24
C PRO A 91 -6.27 -4.98 9.80
N VAL A 92 -5.65 -4.06 10.54
CA VAL A 92 -4.20 -3.82 10.48
C VAL A 92 -3.50 -4.91 11.27
N VAL A 93 -2.58 -5.63 10.63
CA VAL A 93 -1.83 -6.73 11.22
C VAL A 93 -0.34 -6.38 11.22
N CYS A 94 0.26 -6.33 12.40
CA CYS A 94 1.70 -6.09 12.58
C CYS A 94 2.28 -7.15 13.52
N HIS A 95 3.62 -7.23 13.60
CA HIS A 95 4.26 -8.03 14.65
C HIS A 95 3.95 -7.46 16.03
N LYS A 96 4.01 -8.32 17.04
CA LYS A 96 3.74 -7.94 18.44
C LYS A 96 4.83 -7.07 19.09
N ASP A 97 6.06 -7.12 18.58
CA ASP A 97 7.26 -6.55 19.21
C ASP A 97 8.04 -5.67 18.24
#